data_AF-A0A9X1RRU4-F1
#
_entry.id   AF-A0A9X1RRU4-F1
#
_cell.length_a   1.000
_cell.length_b   1.000
_cell.length_c   1.000
_cell.angle_alpha   90.00
_cell.angle_beta   90.00
_cell.angle_gamma   90.00
#
_symmetry.space_group_name_H-M   'P 1'
#
loop_
_entity.id
_entity.type
_entity.pdbx_description
1 polymer ?
#
loop_
_entity_poly.entity_id
_entity_poly.type
_entity_poly.pdbx_seq_one_letter_code
_entity_poly.pdbx_strand_id
1 'polypeptide(L)' 'MNRDRAEHILIEADWVAELVLGGFDMTIETSEGRALYERAFTAYVRKEIGDLPVASLYDALKSSAGAVAP' A
#
# COMPACT_ATOMS: atom_id res chain seq x y z
N MET A 1 -9.37 11.85 1.21
CA MET A 1 -9.43 10.41 1.52
C MET A 1 -9.58 10.24 3.03
N ASN A 2 -10.38 9.29 3.50
CA ASN A 2 -10.52 8.98 4.94
C ASN A 2 -9.57 7.84 5.34
N ARG A 3 -9.39 7.62 6.66
CA ARG A 3 -8.50 6.59 7.20
C ARG A 3 -8.88 5.19 6.74
N ASP A 4 -10.13 4.81 6.89
CA ASP A 4 -10.60 3.44 6.57
C ASP A 4 -10.28 3.07 5.12
N ARG A 5 -10.46 4.02 4.19
CA ARG A 5 -10.09 3.80 2.78
C ARG A 5 -8.59 3.71 2.59
N ALA A 6 -7.80 4.54 3.28
CA ALA A 6 -6.35 4.50 3.19
C ALA A 6 -5.79 3.16 3.72
N GLU A 7 -6.30 2.67 4.86
CA GLU A 7 -5.94 1.36 5.41
C GLU A 7 -6.33 0.23 4.48
N HIS A 8 -7.56 0.26 3.97
CA HIS A 8 -8.05 -0.74 3.04
C HIS A 8 -7.18 -0.83 1.77
N ILE A 9 -6.81 0.30 1.18
CA ILE A 9 -5.93 0.34 0.01
C ILE A 9 -4.57 -0.30 0.30
N LEU A 10 -3.98 -0.07 1.48
CA LEU A 10 -2.68 -0.66 1.82
C LEU A 10 -2.77 -2.17 2.05
N ILE A 11 -3.83 -2.65 2.68
CA ILE A 11 -4.07 -4.08 2.90
C ILE A 11 -4.27 -4.79 1.55
N GLU A 12 -5.08 -4.22 0.66
CA GLU A 12 -5.27 -4.80 -0.67
C GLU A 12 -4.01 -4.75 -1.54
N ALA A 13 -3.23 -3.65 -1.45
CA ALA A 13 -1.95 -3.54 -2.14
C ALA A 13 -0.97 -4.63 -1.72
N ASP A 14 -0.92 -4.93 -0.41
CA ASP A 14 -0.11 -6.00 0.15
C ASP A 14 -0.55 -7.37 -0.38
N TRP A 15 -1.85 -7.69 -0.30
CA TRP A 15 -2.38 -8.95 -0.81
C TRP A 15 -2.11 -9.15 -2.30
N VAL A 16 -2.25 -8.09 -3.11
CA VAL A 16 -1.93 -8.15 -4.55
C VAL A 16 -0.45 -8.38 -4.77
N ALA A 17 0.42 -7.74 -4.00
CA ALA A 17 1.86 -7.91 -4.12
C ALA A 17 2.31 -9.32 -3.70
N GLU A 18 1.73 -9.88 -2.64
CA GLU A 18 1.95 -11.27 -2.23
C GLU A 18 1.44 -12.28 -3.26
N LEU A 19 0.26 -12.03 -3.85
CA LEU A 19 -0.27 -12.86 -4.94
C LEU A 19 0.67 -12.87 -6.15
N VAL A 20 1.21 -11.71 -6.54
CA VAL A 20 2.17 -11.60 -7.63
C VAL A 20 3.45 -12.36 -7.29
N LEU A 21 4.00 -12.17 -6.10
CA LEU A 21 5.18 -12.93 -5.65
C LEU A 21 4.97 -14.44 -5.75
N GLY A 22 3.85 -14.95 -5.22
CA GLY A 22 3.50 -16.37 -5.29
C GLY A 22 3.34 -16.86 -6.73
N GLY A 23 2.80 -16.03 -7.63
CA GLY A 23 2.67 -16.37 -9.06
C GLY A 23 4.00 -16.56 -9.79
N PHE A 24 5.08 -15.94 -9.31
CA PHE A 24 6.43 -16.09 -9.85
C PHE A 24 7.32 -17.05 -9.04
N ASP A 25 6.77 -17.75 -8.05
CA ASP A 25 7.52 -18.60 -7.11
C ASP A 25 8.68 -17.83 -6.45
N MET A 26 8.43 -16.57 -6.11
CA MET A 26 9.40 -15.67 -5.49
C MET A 26 9.00 -15.33 -4.05
N THR A 27 9.99 -14.95 -3.25
CA THR A 27 9.79 -14.48 -1.87
C THR A 27 10.36 -13.08 -1.68
N ILE A 28 9.78 -12.30 -0.77
CA ILE A 28 10.23 -10.94 -0.43
C ILE A 28 11.63 -10.90 0.23
N GLU A 29 12.17 -12.05 0.62
CA GLU A 29 13.49 -12.20 1.24
C GLU A 29 14.62 -12.03 0.22
N THR A 30 14.33 -12.26 -1.06
CA THR A 30 15.29 -12.06 -2.16
C THR A 30 15.24 -10.60 -2.67
N SER A 31 16.34 -10.15 -3.28
CA SER A 31 16.41 -8.83 -3.93
C SER A 31 15.37 -8.69 -5.04
N GLU A 32 15.24 -9.72 -5.87
CA GLU A 32 14.36 -9.78 -7.02
C GLU A 32 12.89 -9.81 -6.59
N GLY A 33 12.56 -10.65 -5.60
CA GLY A 33 11.23 -10.71 -5.03
C GLY A 33 10.85 -9.39 -4.34
N ARG A 34 11.74 -8.77 -3.55
CA ARG A 34 11.47 -7.45 -2.98
C ARG A 34 11.19 -6.39 -4.05
N ALA A 35 11.97 -6.37 -5.11
CA ALA A 35 11.75 -5.44 -6.22
C ALA A 35 10.41 -5.71 -6.94
N LEU A 36 10.01 -6.97 -7.08
CA LEU A 36 8.73 -7.34 -7.67
C LEU A 36 7.55 -6.95 -6.76
N TYR A 37 7.66 -7.21 -5.46
CA TYR A 37 6.70 -6.80 -4.45
C TYR A 37 6.49 -5.29 -4.47
N GLU A 38 7.57 -4.51 -4.37
CA GLU A 38 7.51 -3.04 -4.34
C GLU A 38 6.84 -2.47 -5.60
N ARG A 39 7.12 -3.07 -6.77
CA ARG A 39 6.49 -2.68 -8.04
C ARG A 39 5.00 -2.99 -8.04
N ALA A 40 4.59 -4.19 -7.65
CA ALA A 40 3.20 -4.61 -7.61
C ALA A 40 2.39 -3.77 -6.61
N PHE A 41 2.92 -3.61 -5.39
CA PHE A 41 2.33 -2.79 -4.33
C PHE A 41 2.14 -1.34 -4.79
N THR A 42 3.20 -0.71 -5.30
CA THR A 42 3.16 0.68 -5.75
C THR A 42 2.21 0.86 -6.93
N ALA A 43 2.16 -0.10 -7.86
CA ALA A 43 1.24 -0.06 -8.99
C ALA A 43 -0.23 -0.12 -8.51
N TYR A 44 -0.55 -0.99 -7.56
CA TYR A 44 -1.89 -1.08 -6.99
C TYR A 44 -2.28 0.21 -6.26
N VAL A 45 -1.40 0.72 -5.38
CA VAL A 45 -1.65 1.98 -4.66
C VAL A 45 -1.93 3.12 -5.64
N ARG A 46 -1.11 3.28 -6.69
CA ARG A 46 -1.31 4.32 -7.70
C ARG A 46 -2.64 4.17 -8.45
N LYS A 47 -3.02 2.94 -8.78
CA LYS A 47 -4.31 2.65 -9.41
C LYS A 47 -5.48 3.09 -8.53
N GLU A 48 -5.43 2.79 -7.24
CA GLU A 48 -6.54 3.07 -6.32
C GLU A 48 -6.65 4.54 -5.89
N ILE A 49 -5.54 5.26 -5.76
CA ILE A 49 -5.55 6.68 -5.41
C ILE A 49 -5.77 7.60 -6.62
N GLY A 50 -5.58 7.08 -7.85
CA GLY A 50 -5.70 7.86 -9.08
C GLY A 50 -4.72 9.04 -9.12
N ASP A 51 -5.26 10.24 -9.32
CA ASP A 51 -4.47 11.48 -9.41
C ASP A 51 -4.05 12.05 -8.05
N LEU A 52 -4.49 11.43 -6.94
CA LEU A 52 -4.09 11.89 -5.61
C LEU A 52 -2.60 11.61 -5.36
N PRO A 53 -1.88 12.53 -4.70
CA PRO A 53 -0.51 12.25 -4.31
C PRO A 53 -0.48 11.14 -3.26
N VAL A 54 0.53 10.26 -3.32
CA VAL A 54 0.73 9.18 -2.32
C VAL A 54 0.80 9.75 -0.89
N ALA A 55 1.29 10.99 -0.72
CA ALA A 55 1.26 11.73 0.54
C ALA A 55 -0.14 11.79 1.18
N SER A 56 -1.20 11.91 0.39
CA SER A 56 -2.58 11.91 0.89
C SER A 56 -2.98 10.61 1.58
N LEU A 57 -2.34 9.49 1.24
CA LEU A 57 -2.53 8.20 1.89
C LEU A 57 -1.91 8.22 3.30
N TYR A 58 -0.68 8.72 3.41
CA TYR A 58 -0.02 8.91 4.71
C TYR A 58 -0.72 9.94 5.59
N ASP A 59 -1.20 11.04 5.00
CA ASP A 59 -1.91 12.10 5.72
C ASP A 59 -3.25 11.58 6.25
N ALA A 60 -3.98 10.77 5.50
CA ALA A 60 -5.23 10.16 5.96
C ALA A 60 -5.01 9.23 7.16
N LEU A 61 -3.90 8.48 7.19
CA LEU A 61 -3.53 7.62 8.31
C LEU A 61 -3.09 8.42 9.54
N LYS A 62 -2.34 9.51 9.35
CA LYS A 62 -1.87 10.38 10.44
C LYS A 62 -2.97 11.28 11.01
N SER A 63 -3.86 11.80 10.16
CA SER A 63 -4.90 12.75 10.54
C SER A 63 -5.89 12.17 11.56
N SER A 64 -6.06 10.85 11.62
CA SER A 64 -6.90 10.19 12.63
C SER A 64 -6.15 9.86 13.93
N ALA A 65 -4.81 9.89 13.94
CA ALA A 65 -4.02 9.74 15.17
C ALA A 65 -4.03 11.02 16.04
N GLY A 66 -4.53 12.14 15.51
CA GLY A 66 -4.56 13.44 16.19
C GLY A 66 -5.83 13.77 16.97
N ALA A 67 -6.78 12.84 17.12
CA ALA A 67 -7.97 13.03 17.96
C ALA A 67 -7.80 12.48 19.40
N VAL A 68 -6.56 12.42 19.89
CA VAL A 68 -6.32 12.42 21.34
C VAL A 68 -6.26 13.89 21.76
N ALA A 69 -7.42 14.47 22.03
CA ALA A 69 -7.58 15.78 22.66
C ALA A 69 -7.30 15.66 24.18
N PRO A 70 -7.08 16.81 24.87
CA PRO A 70 -6.01 17.09 25.84
C PRO A 70 -5.94 16.24 27.12
#